data_AF-A0A1Z1W8P3-F1
#
_entry.id   AF-A0A1Z1W8P3-F1
#
_cell.length_a   1.000
_cell.length_b   1.000
_cell.length_c   1.000
_cell.angle_alpha   90.00
_cell.angle_beta   90.00
_cell.angle_gamma   90.00
#
_symmetry.space_group_name_H-M   'P 1'
#
loop_
_entity.id
_entity.type
_entity.pdbx_description
1 polymer ?
#
loop_
_entity_poly.entity_id
_entity_poly.type
_entity_poly.pdbx_seq_one_letter_code
_entity_poly.pdbx_strand_id
1 'polypeptide(L)'
;MSSPPPLAGGPQGPDALRPLLATVLDALAAGAEARGGPLPPGGPEAVAARVREAAGDLLPERGTGAEEALRALVGAVGEGAADPADPLCAAHLHCPPLAVAVAADLAASALNPSMDSWDQAPAASALEALLTEAITTEVHGDGGDALITTGGTESNQLALLLARERAAAHGHPCTSSSAPTPTTHCAAPPGSSASPSP
;
A
#
# COMPACT_ATOMS: atom_id res chain seq x y z
N MET A 1 -9.35 -31.18 -20.40
CA MET A 1 -9.28 -29.71 -20.33
C MET A 1 -9.11 -29.36 -18.85
N SER A 2 -8.04 -28.66 -18.47
CA SER A 2 -7.85 -28.27 -17.07
C SER A 2 -8.89 -27.20 -16.70
N SER A 3 -9.53 -27.33 -15.53
CA SER A 3 -10.39 -26.27 -15.02
C SER A 3 -9.57 -24.99 -14.80
N PRO A 4 -10.11 -23.80 -15.09
CA PRO A 4 -9.44 -22.56 -14.71
C PRO A 4 -9.24 -22.51 -13.18
N PRO A 5 -8.18 -21.82 -12.71
CA PRO A 5 -7.97 -21.62 -11.28
C PRO A 5 -9.13 -20.85 -10.67
N PRO A 6 -9.49 -21.13 -9.41
CA PRO A 6 -10.56 -20.40 -8.73
C PRO A 6 -10.17 -18.94 -8.50
N LEU A 7 -11.15 -18.04 -8.55
CA LEU A 7 -10.96 -16.60 -8.35
C LEU A 7 -11.45 -16.18 -6.96
N ALA A 8 -10.72 -15.30 -6.28
CA ALA A 8 -11.03 -14.84 -4.93
C ALA A 8 -12.30 -13.97 -4.84
N GLY A 9 -12.59 -13.14 -5.86
CA GLY A 9 -13.71 -12.19 -5.88
C GLY A 9 -15.04 -12.73 -6.42
N GLY A 10 -15.17 -14.05 -6.61
CA GLY A 10 -16.37 -14.70 -7.13
C GLY A 10 -17.24 -15.37 -6.07
N PRO A 11 -18.43 -15.91 -6.43
CA PRO A 11 -19.31 -16.60 -5.49
C PRO A 11 -18.68 -17.79 -4.77
N GLN A 12 -17.73 -18.47 -5.44
CA GLN A 12 -16.95 -19.58 -4.86
C GLN A 12 -15.63 -19.13 -4.22
N GLY A 13 -15.33 -17.83 -4.25
CA GLY A 13 -14.10 -17.25 -3.73
C GLY A 13 -13.85 -17.60 -2.26
N PRO A 14 -14.83 -17.40 -1.35
CA PRO A 14 -14.67 -17.77 0.06
C PRO A 14 -14.33 -19.26 0.27
N ASP A 15 -14.96 -20.16 -0.49
CA ASP A 15 -14.71 -21.60 -0.40
C ASP A 15 -13.32 -21.97 -0.94
N ALA A 16 -12.88 -21.33 -2.03
CA ALA A 16 -11.55 -21.51 -2.59
C ALA A 16 -10.43 -20.94 -1.69
N LEU A 17 -10.68 -19.81 -1.02
CA LEU A 17 -9.73 -19.17 -0.11
C LEU A 17 -9.55 -19.95 1.18
N ARG A 18 -10.61 -20.58 1.71
CA ARG A 18 -10.59 -21.25 3.02
C ARG A 18 -9.42 -22.22 3.24
N PRO A 19 -9.14 -23.22 2.36
CA PRO A 19 -8.02 -24.13 2.57
C PRO A 19 -6.65 -23.45 2.44
N LEU A 20 -6.54 -22.44 1.57
CA LEU A 20 -5.31 -21.67 1.40
C LEU A 20 -5.02 -20.82 2.64
N LEU A 21 -6.04 -20.15 3.17
CA LEU A 21 -5.93 -19.34 4.39
C LEU A 21 -5.60 -20.21 5.61
N ALA A 22 -6.14 -21.42 5.72
CA ALA A 22 -5.75 -22.37 6.75
C ALA A 22 -4.24 -22.67 6.68
N THR A 23 -3.72 -22.94 5.47
CA THR A 23 -2.29 -23.18 5.25
C THR A 23 -1.43 -21.96 5.62
N VAL A 24 -1.88 -20.75 5.28
CA VAL A 24 -1.20 -19.50 5.64
C VAL A 24 -1.17 -19.31 7.15
N LEU A 25 -2.29 -19.51 7.85
CA LEU A 25 -2.36 -19.36 9.30
C LEU A 25 -1.46 -20.36 10.04
N ASP A 26 -1.45 -21.63 9.60
CA ASP A 26 -0.56 -22.65 10.15
C ASP A 26 0.93 -22.28 9.94
N ALA A 27 1.27 -21.79 8.74
CA ALA A 27 2.64 -21.39 8.40
C ALA A 27 3.08 -20.13 9.15
N LEU A 28 2.19 -19.16 9.38
CA LEU A 28 2.47 -17.98 10.21
C LEU A 28 2.78 -18.38 11.66
N ALA A 29 2.00 -19.30 12.23
CA ALA A 29 2.24 -19.82 13.57
C ALA A 29 3.60 -20.53 13.66
N ALA A 30 3.90 -21.42 12.71
CA ALA A 30 5.18 -22.12 12.66
C ALA A 30 6.38 -21.17 12.48
N GLY A 31 6.25 -20.17 11.60
CA GLY A 31 7.30 -19.17 11.38
C GLY A 31 7.55 -18.31 12.62
N ALA A 32 6.50 -17.88 13.32
CA ALA A 32 6.63 -17.14 14.57
C ALA A 32 7.32 -17.96 15.67
N GLU A 33 6.97 -19.24 15.81
CA GLU A 33 7.63 -20.16 16.75
C GLU A 33 9.11 -20.34 16.41
N ALA A 34 9.44 -20.55 15.13
CA ALA A 34 10.81 -20.71 14.66
C ALA A 34 11.67 -19.44 14.85
N ARG A 35 11.07 -18.25 14.70
CA ARG A 35 11.74 -16.96 14.96
C ARG A 35 12.16 -16.82 16.42
N GLY A 36 11.27 -17.15 17.36
CA GLY A 36 11.56 -17.23 18.80
C GLY A 36 11.81 -15.89 19.53
N GLY A 37 11.53 -14.75 18.93
CA GLY A 37 11.71 -13.43 19.54
C GLY A 37 11.39 -12.25 18.61
N PRO A 38 11.81 -11.02 18.98
CA PRO A 38 11.48 -9.81 18.21
C PRO A 38 12.14 -9.77 16.84
N LEU A 39 13.27 -10.47 16.67
CA LEU A 39 14.01 -10.62 15.42
C LEU A 39 14.62 -12.04 15.34
N PRO A 40 14.82 -12.57 14.13
CA PRO A 40 15.52 -13.85 13.96
C PRO A 40 17.00 -13.74 14.39
N PRO A 41 17.59 -14.85 14.90
CA PRO A 41 19.00 -14.87 15.27
C PRO A 41 19.93 -14.95 14.04
N GLY A 42 21.19 -14.57 14.26
CA GLY A 42 22.29 -14.75 13.29
C GLY A 42 22.55 -13.55 12.37
N GLY A 43 21.76 -12.48 12.47
CA GLY A 43 21.96 -11.27 11.68
C GLY A 43 21.55 -11.41 10.20
N PRO A 44 21.76 -10.35 9.40
CA PRO A 44 21.21 -10.25 8.05
C PRO A 44 21.73 -11.32 7.09
N GLU A 45 23.00 -11.72 7.18
CA GLU A 45 23.58 -12.75 6.32
C GLU A 45 22.95 -14.12 6.57
N ALA A 46 22.72 -14.48 7.84
CA ALA A 46 22.11 -15.74 8.21
C ALA A 46 20.64 -15.80 7.77
N VAL A 47 19.89 -14.72 7.94
CA VAL A 47 18.50 -14.61 7.46
C VAL A 47 18.46 -14.73 5.93
N ALA A 48 19.33 -14.01 5.21
CA ALA A 48 19.39 -14.08 3.76
C ALA A 48 19.78 -15.47 3.24
N ALA A 49 20.64 -16.20 3.96
CA ALA A 49 20.98 -17.58 3.64
C ALA A 49 19.76 -18.51 3.78
N ARG A 50 19.03 -18.44 4.90
CA ARG A 50 17.82 -19.24 5.15
C ARG A 50 16.72 -18.93 4.12
N VAL A 51 16.49 -17.66 3.81
CA VAL A 51 15.51 -17.27 2.78
C VAL A 51 15.91 -17.81 1.40
N ARG A 52 17.20 -17.73 1.03
CA ARG A 52 17.67 -18.27 -0.26
C ARG A 52 17.52 -19.78 -0.35
N GLU A 53 17.79 -20.48 0.74
CA GLU A 53 17.60 -21.93 0.83
C GLU A 53 16.12 -22.30 0.67
N ALA A 54 15.23 -21.63 1.41
CA ALA A 54 13.79 -21.87 1.33
C ALA A 54 13.17 -21.48 -0.03
N ALA A 55 13.70 -20.43 -0.67
CA ALA A 55 13.21 -19.94 -1.95
C ALA A 55 13.43 -20.93 -3.11
N GLY A 56 14.54 -21.68 -3.10
CA GLY A 56 14.89 -22.57 -4.20
C GLY A 56 14.90 -21.86 -5.56
N ASP A 57 14.29 -22.49 -6.58
CA ASP A 57 13.97 -21.83 -7.85
C ASP A 57 12.63 -21.08 -7.71
N LEU A 58 12.67 -19.76 -7.85
CA LEU A 58 11.50 -18.88 -7.67
C LEU A 58 10.50 -18.97 -8.82
N LEU A 59 10.95 -19.38 -10.02
CA LEU A 59 10.11 -19.44 -11.22
C LEU A 59 10.31 -20.77 -11.96
N PRO A 60 10.02 -21.91 -11.31
CA PRO A 60 10.25 -23.21 -11.92
C PRO A 60 9.24 -23.43 -13.05
N GLU A 61 9.65 -24.19 -14.08
CA GLU A 61 8.76 -24.56 -15.19
C GLU A 61 7.49 -25.31 -14.71
N ARG A 62 7.59 -26.00 -13.57
CA ARG A 62 6.47 -26.67 -12.89
C ARG A 62 6.48 -26.30 -11.41
N GLY A 63 5.40 -25.68 -10.94
CA GLY A 63 5.23 -25.34 -9.52
C GLY A 63 4.96 -26.56 -8.63
N THR A 64 5.14 -26.37 -7.33
CA THR A 64 4.92 -27.39 -6.27
C THR A 64 3.47 -27.49 -5.82
N GLY A 65 2.60 -26.58 -6.28
CA GLY A 65 1.20 -26.46 -5.83
C GLY A 65 1.03 -25.33 -4.81
N ALA A 66 -0.19 -24.79 -4.70
CA ALA A 66 -0.46 -23.59 -3.91
C ALA A 66 -0.21 -23.80 -2.40
N GLU A 67 -0.61 -24.95 -1.84
CA GLU A 67 -0.42 -25.23 -0.41
C GLU A 67 1.06 -25.33 -0.03
N GLU A 68 1.86 -26.08 -0.80
CA GLU A 68 3.30 -26.22 -0.55
C GLU A 68 4.02 -24.88 -0.74
N ALA A 69 3.69 -24.15 -1.82
CA ALA A 69 4.26 -22.84 -2.07
C ALA A 69 3.94 -21.83 -0.95
N LEU A 70 2.67 -21.79 -0.48
CA LEU A 70 2.27 -20.92 0.63
C LEU A 70 2.96 -21.33 1.93
N ARG A 71 3.03 -22.63 2.24
CA ARG A 71 3.69 -23.13 3.45
C ARG A 71 5.16 -22.75 3.49
N ALA A 72 5.89 -22.98 2.40
CA ALA A 72 7.31 -22.64 2.30
C ALA A 72 7.53 -21.12 2.38
N LEU A 73 6.79 -20.34 1.60
CA LEU A 73 6.93 -18.88 1.56
C LEU A 73 6.58 -18.23 2.90
N VAL A 74 5.39 -18.52 3.42
CA VAL A 74 4.89 -17.89 4.65
C VAL A 74 5.70 -18.34 5.87
N GLY A 75 6.10 -19.61 5.92
CA GLY A 75 6.98 -20.12 6.98
C GLY A 75 8.33 -19.41 6.99
N ALA A 76 9.01 -19.33 5.84
CA ALA A 76 10.32 -18.69 5.73
C ALA A 76 10.26 -17.18 6.00
N VAL A 77 9.25 -16.49 5.48
CA VAL A 77 9.05 -15.06 5.73
C VAL A 77 8.67 -14.81 7.19
N GLY A 78 7.82 -15.66 7.78
CA GLY A 78 7.43 -15.57 9.18
C GLY A 78 8.61 -15.77 10.13
N GLU A 79 9.46 -16.76 9.87
CA GLU A 79 10.71 -16.98 10.63
C GLU A 79 11.65 -15.78 10.51
N GLY A 80 11.80 -15.23 9.30
CA GLY A 80 12.71 -14.12 9.00
C GLY A 80 12.20 -12.73 9.38
N ALA A 81 10.95 -12.59 9.84
CA ALA A 81 10.33 -11.29 10.09
C ALA A 81 10.83 -10.62 11.37
N ALA A 82 10.78 -9.28 11.41
CA ALA A 82 10.73 -8.57 12.69
C ALA A 82 9.30 -8.62 13.24
N ASP A 83 9.14 -8.83 14.55
CA ASP A 83 7.84 -8.97 15.20
C ASP A 83 7.48 -7.73 16.01
N PRO A 84 6.76 -6.75 15.43
CA PRO A 84 6.32 -5.56 16.16
C PRO A 84 5.32 -5.85 17.29
N ALA A 85 4.78 -7.08 17.40
CA ALA A 85 3.95 -7.49 18.53
C ALA A 85 4.75 -8.04 19.71
N ASP A 86 6.03 -8.39 19.51
CA ASP A 86 6.93 -8.74 20.60
C ASP A 86 7.25 -7.48 21.43
N PRO A 87 7.05 -7.49 22.77
CA PRO A 87 7.32 -6.33 23.62
C PRO A 87 8.76 -5.77 23.54
N LEU A 88 9.72 -6.58 23.10
CA LEU A 88 11.12 -6.17 22.92
C LEU A 88 11.39 -5.57 21.54
N CYS A 89 10.44 -5.63 20.60
CA CYS A 89 10.54 -4.98 19.29
C CYS A 89 10.03 -3.53 19.33
N ALA A 90 10.72 -2.67 20.07
CA ALA A 90 10.24 -1.32 20.40
C ALA A 90 11.08 -0.18 19.76
N ALA A 91 11.72 -0.42 18.61
CA ALA A 91 12.71 0.52 18.07
C ALA A 91 12.12 1.66 17.20
N HIS A 92 11.06 1.39 16.44
CA HIS A 92 10.59 2.27 15.37
C HIS A 92 9.08 2.50 15.44
N LEU A 93 8.59 3.47 14.66
CA LEU A 93 7.15 3.67 14.40
C LEU A 93 6.62 2.56 13.46
N HIS A 94 6.84 1.31 13.85
CA HIS A 94 6.40 0.11 13.18
C HIS A 94 5.43 -0.59 14.14
N CYS A 95 4.13 -0.35 13.94
CA CYS A 95 3.11 -0.82 14.86
C CYS A 95 2.77 -2.31 14.61
N PRO A 96 2.39 -3.05 15.68
CA PRO A 96 1.80 -4.36 15.49
C PRO A 96 0.45 -4.24 14.76
N PRO A 97 0.23 -4.97 13.65
CA PRO A 97 -1.02 -4.89 12.92
C PRO A 97 -2.17 -5.50 13.74
N LEU A 98 -3.31 -4.83 13.75
CA LEU A 98 -4.51 -5.38 14.37
C LEU A 98 -5.06 -6.53 13.52
N ALA A 99 -5.51 -7.60 14.18
CA ALA A 99 -6.12 -8.76 13.48
C ALA A 99 -7.32 -8.34 12.60
N VAL A 100 -8.12 -7.37 13.05
CA VAL A 100 -9.24 -6.82 12.27
C VAL A 100 -8.78 -6.09 11.00
N ALA A 101 -7.64 -5.40 11.06
CA ALA A 101 -7.08 -4.71 9.90
C ALA A 101 -6.60 -5.72 8.84
N VAL A 102 -5.88 -6.76 9.25
CA VAL A 102 -5.44 -7.83 8.34
C VAL A 102 -6.63 -8.59 7.73
N ALA A 103 -7.70 -8.81 8.51
CA ALA A 103 -8.92 -9.41 7.99
C ALA A 103 -9.65 -8.51 6.98
N ALA A 104 -9.62 -7.18 7.17
CA ALA A 104 -10.14 -6.23 6.20
C ALA A 104 -9.29 -6.20 4.92
N ASP A 105 -7.96 -6.29 5.03
CA ASP A 105 -7.05 -6.37 3.87
C ASP A 105 -7.28 -7.64 3.04
N LEU A 106 -7.63 -8.76 3.68
CA LEU A 106 -8.07 -9.96 2.97
C LEU A 106 -9.32 -9.68 2.13
N ALA A 107 -10.33 -9.01 2.70
CA ALA A 107 -11.54 -8.65 1.98
C ALA A 107 -11.26 -7.66 0.83
N ALA A 108 -10.43 -6.64 1.08
CA ALA A 108 -10.01 -5.69 0.06
C ALA A 108 -9.24 -6.39 -1.07
N SER A 109 -8.34 -7.32 -0.74
CA SER A 109 -7.59 -8.10 -1.74
C SER A 109 -8.48 -9.04 -2.56
N ALA A 110 -9.49 -9.65 -1.93
CA ALA A 110 -10.44 -10.52 -2.62
C ALA A 110 -11.36 -9.73 -3.57
N LEU A 111 -11.76 -8.52 -3.19
CA LEU A 111 -12.63 -7.65 -3.98
C LEU A 111 -11.87 -6.83 -5.03
N ASN A 112 -10.58 -6.54 -4.78
CA ASN A 112 -9.68 -5.79 -5.64
C ASN A 112 -10.29 -4.49 -6.20
N PRO A 113 -10.78 -3.57 -5.33
CA PRO A 113 -11.33 -2.29 -5.79
C PRO A 113 -10.23 -1.40 -6.37
N SER A 114 -10.53 -0.69 -7.45
CA SER A 114 -9.67 0.38 -7.97
C SER A 114 -10.31 1.74 -7.66
N MET A 115 -9.63 2.54 -6.85
CA MET A 115 -10.18 3.76 -6.25
C MET A 115 -10.11 4.99 -7.18
N ASP A 116 -9.63 4.84 -8.41
CA ASP A 116 -9.47 5.91 -9.40
C ASP A 116 -10.78 6.32 -10.08
N SER A 117 -11.76 5.42 -10.16
CA SER A 117 -13.09 5.73 -10.69
C SER A 117 -14.21 4.99 -9.98
N TRP A 118 -15.36 5.65 -9.90
CA TRP A 118 -16.52 5.14 -9.17
C TRP A 118 -17.05 3.81 -9.72
N ASP A 119 -17.00 3.59 -11.04
CA ASP A 119 -17.44 2.35 -11.69
C ASP A 119 -16.54 1.14 -11.40
N GLN A 120 -15.36 1.36 -10.83
CA GLN A 120 -14.42 0.31 -10.41
C GLN A 120 -14.44 0.03 -8.91
N ALA A 121 -14.99 0.94 -8.10
CA ALA A 121 -15.01 0.81 -6.63
C ALA A 121 -16.22 1.49 -5.96
N PRO A 122 -17.47 1.28 -6.42
CA PRO A 122 -18.61 2.15 -6.05
C PRO A 122 -18.88 2.22 -4.54
N ALA A 123 -18.87 1.06 -3.87
CA ALA A 123 -19.09 1.00 -2.42
C ALA A 123 -17.86 1.48 -1.62
N ALA A 124 -16.65 1.17 -2.10
CA ALA A 124 -15.42 1.58 -1.43
C ALA A 124 -15.20 3.09 -1.56
N SER A 125 -15.49 3.70 -2.71
CA SER A 125 -15.46 5.17 -2.88
C SER A 125 -16.45 5.88 -1.96
N ALA A 126 -17.66 5.34 -1.81
CA ALA A 126 -18.64 5.89 -0.87
C ALA A 126 -18.17 5.79 0.59
N LEU A 127 -17.55 4.65 0.97
CA LEU A 127 -16.97 4.48 2.29
C LEU A 127 -15.79 5.43 2.53
N GLU A 128 -14.91 5.60 1.55
CA GLU A 128 -13.77 6.52 1.65
C GLU A 128 -14.25 7.95 1.86
N ALA A 129 -15.25 8.41 1.10
CA ALA A 129 -15.82 9.75 1.28
C ALA A 129 -16.37 9.98 2.70
N LEU A 130 -17.10 9.00 3.25
CA LEU A 130 -17.61 9.08 4.63
C LEU A 130 -16.48 9.10 5.67
N LEU A 131 -15.44 8.31 5.44
CA LEU A 131 -14.29 8.24 6.33
C LEU A 131 -13.48 9.54 6.31
N THR A 132 -13.19 10.08 5.12
CA THR A 132 -12.41 11.31 4.97
C THR A 132 -13.18 12.51 5.50
N GLU A 133 -14.51 12.57 5.31
CA GLU A 133 -15.36 13.58 5.93
C GLU A 133 -15.28 13.51 7.46
N ALA A 134 -15.41 12.32 8.04
CA ALA A 134 -15.33 12.13 9.49
C ALA A 134 -13.96 12.54 10.06
N ILE A 135 -12.86 12.11 9.42
CA ILE A 135 -11.50 12.46 9.85
C ILE A 135 -11.25 13.97 9.70
N THR A 136 -11.68 14.57 8.60
CA THR A 136 -11.52 16.01 8.35
C THR A 136 -12.25 16.82 9.41
N THR A 137 -13.49 16.43 9.71
CA THR A 137 -14.30 17.07 10.75
C THR A 137 -13.61 16.99 12.11
N GLU A 138 -13.06 15.83 12.47
CA GLU A 138 -12.37 15.62 13.74
C GLU A 138 -11.08 16.46 13.86
N VAL A 139 -10.28 16.55 12.79
CA VAL A 139 -8.96 17.19 12.83
C VAL A 139 -9.02 18.70 12.56
N HIS A 140 -9.92 19.14 11.68
CA HIS A 140 -9.95 20.51 11.15
C HIS A 140 -11.30 21.25 11.37
N GLY A 141 -12.34 20.56 11.83
CA GLY A 141 -13.70 21.10 11.85
C GLY A 141 -14.31 21.15 10.45
N ASP A 142 -15.28 22.06 10.25
CA ASP A 142 -16.03 22.14 9.00
C ASP A 142 -15.22 22.80 7.86
N GLY A 143 -15.44 22.33 6.62
CA GLY A 143 -14.99 23.01 5.40
C GLY A 143 -13.63 22.57 4.84
N GLY A 144 -13.11 21.43 5.27
CA GLY A 144 -11.96 20.76 4.66
C GLY A 144 -12.36 19.62 3.70
N ASP A 145 -11.35 19.05 3.06
CA ASP A 145 -11.44 17.80 2.31
C ASP A 145 -10.18 16.97 2.59
N ALA A 146 -10.27 15.66 2.43
CA ALA A 146 -9.16 14.74 2.62
C ALA A 146 -9.23 13.57 1.64
N LEU A 147 -8.06 13.00 1.36
CA LEU A 147 -7.92 11.77 0.61
C LEU A 147 -7.03 10.80 1.38
N ILE A 148 -7.19 9.51 1.09
CA ILE A 148 -6.30 8.47 1.59
C ILE A 148 -5.06 8.40 0.69
N THR A 149 -3.89 8.27 1.30
CA THR A 149 -2.60 8.08 0.62
C THR A 149 -1.95 6.78 1.08
N THR A 150 -0.86 6.38 0.44
CA THR A 150 -0.05 5.22 0.87
C THR A 150 0.65 5.44 2.22
N GLY A 151 0.73 6.68 2.71
CA GLY A 151 1.32 7.01 4.01
C GLY A 151 1.92 8.42 4.06
N GLY A 152 2.57 8.72 5.19
CA GLY A 152 3.03 10.07 5.52
C GLY A 152 4.02 10.68 4.51
N THR A 153 4.86 9.88 3.86
CA THR A 153 5.80 10.39 2.84
C THR A 153 5.05 10.97 1.64
N GLU A 154 4.06 10.25 1.11
CA GLU A 154 3.23 10.72 0.01
C GLU A 154 2.36 11.91 0.43
N SER A 155 1.74 11.85 1.62
CA SER A 155 0.95 12.98 2.15
C SER A 155 1.78 14.25 2.27
N ASN A 156 3.02 14.15 2.77
CA ASN A 156 3.92 15.30 2.88
C ASN A 156 4.32 15.85 1.51
N GLN A 157 4.63 14.96 0.56
CA GLN A 157 4.96 15.37 -0.80
C GLN A 157 3.78 16.10 -1.46
N LEU A 158 2.56 15.56 -1.32
CA LEU A 158 1.35 16.19 -1.86
C LEU A 158 1.07 17.54 -1.21
N ALA A 159 1.22 17.65 0.12
CA ALA A 159 1.03 18.90 0.84
C ALA A 159 2.03 19.98 0.37
N LEU A 160 3.32 19.64 0.22
CA LEU A 160 4.34 20.54 -0.28
C LEU A 160 4.10 20.94 -1.74
N LEU A 161 3.63 20.00 -2.57
CA LEU A 161 3.25 20.27 -3.95
C LEU A 161 2.09 21.28 -4.02
N LEU A 162 1.01 21.04 -3.27
CA LEU A 162 -0.14 21.95 -3.21
C LEU A 162 0.25 23.33 -2.69
N ALA A 163 1.11 23.40 -1.66
CA ALA A 163 1.64 24.67 -1.14
C ALA A 163 2.47 25.42 -2.20
N ARG A 164 3.33 24.71 -2.94
CA ARG A 164 4.13 25.28 -4.04
C ARG A 164 3.24 25.87 -5.13
N GLU A 165 2.27 25.10 -5.62
CA GLU A 165 1.35 25.55 -6.68
C GLU A 165 0.51 26.74 -6.23
N ARG A 166 0.03 26.71 -4.97
CA ARG A 166 -0.69 27.85 -4.39
C ARG A 166 0.19 29.10 -4.32
N ALA A 167 1.44 29.00 -3.88
CA ALA A 167 2.35 30.14 -3.80
C ALA A 167 2.66 30.74 -5.19
N ALA A 168 2.86 29.89 -6.20
CA ALA A 168 3.07 30.32 -7.58
C ALA A 168 1.84 31.07 -8.13
N ALA A 169 0.63 30.57 -7.84
CA ALA A 169 -0.61 31.22 -8.25
C ALA A 169 -0.85 32.59 -7.57
N HIS A 170 -0.33 32.81 -6.36
CA HIS A 170 -0.50 34.06 -5.60
C HIS A 170 0.61 35.10 -5.89
N GLY A 171 1.41 34.91 -6.94
CA GLY A 171 2.36 35.94 -7.38
C GLY A 171 3.60 36.07 -6.49
N HIS A 172 3.98 35.02 -5.75
CA HIS A 172 5.36 34.88 -5.28
C HIS A 172 6.16 34.21 -6.40
N PRO A 173 6.80 34.97 -7.32
CA PRO A 173 7.66 34.36 -8.30
C PRO A 173 8.74 33.59 -7.53
N CYS A 174 8.86 32.29 -7.79
CA CYS A 174 10.14 31.61 -7.61
C CYS A 174 11.15 32.41 -8.43
N THR A 175 11.85 33.34 -7.79
CA THR A 175 12.95 34.04 -8.41
C THR A 175 13.98 32.97 -8.72
N SER A 176 14.10 32.64 -10.00
CA SER A 176 15.15 31.77 -10.51
C SER A 176 16.49 32.52 -10.37
N SER A 177 17.03 32.53 -9.15
CA SER A 177 18.41 32.91 -8.92
C SER A 177 19.30 31.78 -9.43
N SER A 178 19.73 31.92 -10.69
CA SER A 178 20.91 31.29 -11.30
C SER A 178 21.04 29.75 -11.19
N ALA A 179 20.34 29.02 -12.05
CA ALA A 179 20.75 27.69 -12.53
C ALA A 179 20.24 27.51 -13.97
N PRO A 180 21.00 26.83 -14.87
CA PRO A 180 20.61 26.71 -16.28
C PRO A 180 19.32 25.89 -16.39
N THR A 181 18.33 26.49 -17.04
CA THR A 181 16.92 26.06 -17.11
C THR A 181 16.75 24.80 -17.97
N PRO A 182 16.04 23.75 -17.52
CA PRO A 182 15.31 22.89 -18.43
C PRO A 182 14.00 23.61 -18.79
N THR A 183 13.82 23.90 -20.08
CA THR A 183 12.64 24.58 -20.63
C THR A 183 11.37 23.78 -20.39
N THR A 184 10.57 24.18 -19.40
CA THR A 184 9.14 23.83 -19.32
C THR A 184 8.35 25.01 -19.87
N HIS A 185 7.72 24.84 -21.03
CA HIS A 185 6.84 25.85 -21.61
C HIS A 185 5.59 26.02 -20.73
N CYS A 186 5.55 27.08 -19.92
CA CYS A 186 4.29 27.60 -19.42
C CYS A 186 3.59 28.31 -20.59
N ALA A 187 2.49 27.72 -21.07
CA ALA A 187 1.61 28.38 -22.03
C ALA A 187 0.98 29.62 -21.38
N ALA A 188 1.13 30.78 -22.02
CA ALA A 188 0.47 32.01 -21.61
C ALA A 188 -1.05 31.90 -21.81
N PRO A 189 -1.88 32.54 -20.96
CA PRO A 189 -3.32 32.59 -21.19
C PRO A 189 -3.62 33.45 -22.44
N PRO A 190 -4.65 33.12 -23.23
CA PRO A 190 -4.98 33.84 -24.46
C PRO A 190 -5.40 35.28 -24.15
N GLY A 191 -4.77 36.22 -24.87
CA GLY A 191 -4.86 37.67 -24.63
C GLY A 191 -6.24 38.28 -24.89
N SER A 192 -6.53 39.35 -24.13
CA SER A 192 -7.67 40.24 -24.38
C SER A 192 -7.44 41.03 -25.67
N SER A 193 -8.30 40.85 -26.66
CA SER A 193 -8.37 41.71 -27.83
C SER A 193 -8.92 43.09 -27.43
N ALA A 194 -8.09 44.12 -27.57
CA ALA A 194 -8.56 45.51 -27.54
C ALA A 194 -9.12 45.86 -28.94
N SER A 195 -10.41 46.15 -29.00
CA SER A 195 -11.09 46.68 -30.19
C SER A 195 -10.65 48.12 -30.46
N PRO A 196 -10.43 48.54 -31.73
CA PRO A 196 -10.31 49.95 -32.06
C PRO A 196 -11.71 50.54 -32.25
N SER A 197 -11.94 51.73 -31.71
CA SER A 197 -13.10 52.59 -32.02
C SER A 197 -12.62 53.84 -32.76
N PRO A 198 -13.50 54.48 -33.55
CA PRO A 198 -13.23 55.01 -34.89
C PRO A 198 -12.46 56.34 -34.95
#